data_AF-G7GPX9-F1
#
_entry.id   AF-G7GPX9-F1
#
_cell.length_a   1.000
_cell.length_b   1.000
_cell.length_c   1.000
_cell.angle_alpha   90.00
_cell.angle_beta   90.00
_cell.angle_gamma   90.00
#
_symmetry.space_group_name_H-M   'P 1'
#
loop_
_entity.id
_entity.type
_entity.pdbx_description
1 polymer ?
#
loop_
_entity_poly.entity_id
_entity_poly.type
_entity_poly.pdbx_seq_one_letter_code
_entity_poly.pdbx_strand_id
1 'polypeptide(L)'
;MTTKNIHDVSGLDDLDPTHTPSRDATHFRRIIAARKNLDDARAELNAAVAAARAAGDSWTVIGAALDTTRQAAYQRFGQSSPEH
;
A
#
# COMPACT_ATOMS: atom_id res chain seq x y z
N MET A 1 -41.42 0.17 26.65
CA MET A 1 -40.84 0.57 25.35
C MET A 1 -39.97 -0.59 24.88
N THR A 2 -40.39 -1.30 23.83
CA THR A 2 -39.71 -2.49 23.34
C THR A 2 -39.04 -2.15 22.03
N THR A 3 -37.75 -1.85 22.04
CA THR A 3 -36.95 -1.65 20.83
C THR A 3 -36.67 -3.01 20.19
N LYS A 4 -37.36 -3.26 19.09
CA LYS A 4 -37.24 -4.45 18.25
C LYS A 4 -36.01 -4.27 17.37
N ASN A 5 -34.90 -4.94 17.73
CA ASN A 5 -33.64 -4.81 17.02
C ASN A 5 -33.76 -5.52 15.65
N ILE A 6 -33.74 -4.75 14.58
CA ILE A 6 -33.76 -5.24 13.20
C ILE A 6 -32.35 -5.80 12.94
N HIS A 7 -32.25 -7.11 12.72
CA HIS A 7 -30.99 -7.78 12.40
C HIS A 7 -30.49 -7.26 11.03
N ASP A 8 -29.47 -6.41 11.07
CA ASP A 8 -28.71 -5.99 9.90
C ASP A 8 -27.74 -7.13 9.53
N VAL A 9 -27.77 -7.52 8.26
CA VAL A 9 -27.08 -8.67 7.64
C VAL A 9 -25.57 -8.52 7.53
N SER A 10 -24.97 -7.61 8.29
CA SER A 10 -23.54 -7.56 8.51
C SER A 10 -23.20 -8.66 9.52
N GLY A 11 -22.58 -9.77 9.10
CA GLY A 11 -22.14 -10.91 9.93
C GLY A 11 -21.12 -10.55 11.02
N LEU A 12 -21.47 -9.60 11.87
CA LEU A 12 -20.73 -8.99 12.96
C LEU A 12 -21.35 -9.36 14.32
N ASP A 13 -22.62 -9.81 14.32
CA ASP A 13 -23.37 -10.23 15.51
C ASP A 13 -22.95 -11.62 16.04
N ASP A 14 -22.26 -12.42 15.23
CA ASP A 14 -21.74 -13.76 15.61
C ASP A 14 -20.30 -13.71 16.18
N LEU A 15 -19.68 -12.52 16.22
CA LEU A 15 -18.36 -12.34 16.78
C LEU A 15 -18.47 -12.05 18.28
N ASP A 16 -18.46 -13.10 19.08
CA ASP A 16 -18.42 -12.99 20.54
C ASP A 16 -17.12 -12.25 20.99
N PRO A 17 -17.22 -11.02 21.53
CA PRO A 17 -16.06 -10.21 21.92
C PRO A 17 -15.28 -10.82 23.11
N THR A 18 -15.83 -11.84 23.77
CA THR A 18 -15.17 -12.57 24.87
C THR A 18 -14.26 -13.69 24.37
N HIS A 19 -14.51 -14.22 23.17
CA HIS A 19 -13.69 -15.27 22.55
C HIS A 19 -12.62 -14.75 21.58
N THR A 20 -12.71 -13.48 21.17
CA THR A 20 -11.70 -12.81 20.33
C THR A 20 -11.21 -11.50 20.97
N PRO A 21 -10.51 -11.56 22.10
CA PRO A 21 -9.98 -10.35 22.74
C PRO A 21 -8.83 -9.79 21.89
N SER A 22 -8.76 -8.45 21.76
CA SER A 22 -7.67 -7.52 21.36
C SER A 22 -6.38 -7.99 20.62
N ARG A 23 -5.91 -9.22 20.81
CA ARG A 23 -4.85 -9.91 20.03
C ARG A 23 -5.12 -9.89 18.54
N ASP A 24 -6.31 -10.30 18.10
CA ASP A 24 -6.63 -10.30 16.67
C ASP A 24 -6.64 -8.87 16.13
N ALA A 25 -7.24 -7.93 16.86
CA ALA A 25 -7.15 -6.52 16.50
C ALA A 25 -5.71 -5.98 16.46
N THR A 26 -4.80 -6.51 17.29
CA THR A 26 -3.37 -6.13 17.27
C THR A 26 -2.65 -6.66 16.05
N HIS A 27 -2.87 -7.93 15.69
CA HIS A 27 -2.31 -8.53 14.48
C HIS A 27 -2.86 -7.87 13.22
N PHE A 28 -4.18 -7.63 13.14
CA PHE A 28 -4.81 -6.92 12.03
C PHE A 28 -4.33 -5.46 11.93
N ARG A 29 -4.23 -4.72 13.05
CA ARG A 29 -3.65 -3.36 13.04
C ARG A 29 -2.22 -3.35 12.53
N ARG A 30 -1.40 -4.34 12.91
CA ARG A 30 -0.02 -4.47 12.41
C ARG A 30 0.03 -4.75 10.91
N ILE A 31 -0.87 -5.59 10.39
CA ILE A 31 -0.98 -5.85 8.94
C ILE A 31 -1.38 -4.58 8.20
N ILE A 32 -2.37 -3.84 8.69
CA ILE A 32 -2.82 -2.57 8.08
C ILE A 32 -1.69 -1.55 8.10
N ALA A 33 -0.97 -1.41 9.21
CA ALA A 33 0.18 -0.51 9.31
C ALA A 33 1.30 -0.92 8.35
N ALA A 34 1.63 -2.21 8.27
CA ALA A 34 2.63 -2.71 7.33
C ALA A 34 2.21 -2.46 5.86
N ARG A 35 0.93 -2.65 5.52
CA ARG A 35 0.41 -2.34 4.19
C ARG A 35 0.59 -0.85 3.87
N LYS A 36 0.19 0.04 4.77
CA LYS A 36 0.37 1.49 4.60
C LYS A 36 1.84 1.85 4.40
N ASN A 37 2.72 1.30 5.22
CA ASN A 37 4.16 1.54 5.07
C ASN A 37 4.70 1.07 3.70
N LEU A 38 4.17 -0.03 3.15
CA LEU A 38 4.53 -0.48 1.80
C LEU A 38 4.02 0.48 0.72
N ASP A 39 2.82 1.01 0.88
CA ASP A 39 2.23 1.97 -0.05
C ASP A 39 2.98 3.32 0.00
N ASP A 40 3.33 3.78 1.19
CA ASP A 40 4.14 5.00 1.40
C ASP A 40 5.54 4.83 0.81
N ALA A 41 6.23 3.72 1.11
CA ALA A 41 7.54 3.43 0.53
C ALA A 41 7.49 3.28 -1.00
N ARG A 42 6.37 2.76 -1.55
CA ARG A 42 6.16 2.69 -3.00
C ARG A 42 6.01 4.08 -3.60
N ALA A 43 5.23 4.95 -2.96
CA ALA A 43 5.02 6.32 -3.40
C ALA A 43 6.32 7.13 -3.36
N GLU A 44 7.09 7.00 -2.28
CA GLU A 44 8.41 7.62 -2.13
C GLU A 44 9.37 7.14 -3.22
N LEU A 45 9.43 5.83 -3.49
CA LEU A 45 10.27 5.28 -4.57
C LEU A 45 9.89 5.84 -5.95
N ASN A 46 8.59 5.95 -6.24
CA ASN A 46 8.12 6.55 -7.50
C ASN A 46 8.53 8.02 -7.61
N ALA A 47 8.39 8.79 -6.53
CA ALA A 47 8.77 10.20 -6.49
C ALA A 47 10.29 10.38 -6.67
N ALA A 48 11.11 9.54 -6.03
CA ALA A 48 12.55 9.56 -6.19
C ALA A 48 12.98 9.24 -7.64
N VAL A 49 12.36 8.23 -8.28
CA VAL A 49 12.61 7.91 -9.69
C VAL A 49 12.20 9.06 -10.61
N ALA A 50 11.05 9.68 -10.36
CA ALA A 50 10.61 10.84 -11.14
C ALA A 50 11.56 12.03 -10.99
N ALA A 51 12.04 12.31 -9.77
CA ALA A 51 13.02 13.37 -9.52
C ALA A 51 14.35 13.10 -10.24
N ALA A 52 14.87 11.87 -10.21
CA ALA A 52 16.07 11.48 -10.95
C ALA A 52 15.88 11.66 -12.47
N ARG A 53 14.72 11.25 -13.01
CA ARG A 53 14.39 11.48 -14.43
C ARG A 53 14.31 12.97 -14.77
N ALA A 54 13.72 13.80 -13.92
CA ALA A 54 13.65 15.24 -14.10
C ALA A 54 15.03 15.92 -14.02
N ALA A 55 15.94 15.38 -13.21
CA ALA A 55 17.34 15.81 -13.14
C ALA A 55 18.17 15.38 -14.39
N GLY A 56 17.61 14.54 -15.26
CA GLY A 56 18.24 14.08 -16.48
C GLY A 56 18.95 12.72 -16.38
N ASP A 57 18.87 12.04 -15.23
CA ASP A 57 19.50 10.74 -15.05
C ASP A 57 18.95 9.70 -16.02
N SER A 58 19.84 8.95 -16.66
CA SER A 58 19.43 7.92 -17.62
C SER A 58 18.75 6.73 -16.93
N TRP A 59 17.86 6.04 -17.66
CA TRP A 59 17.23 4.81 -17.18
C TRP A 59 18.23 3.70 -16.83
N THR A 60 19.44 3.73 -17.39
CA THR A 60 20.51 2.79 -17.04
C THR A 60 21.01 3.03 -15.62
N VAL A 61 21.24 4.29 -15.24
CA VAL A 61 21.69 4.68 -13.89
C VAL A 61 20.60 4.38 -12.86
N ILE A 62 19.36 4.75 -13.18
CA ILE A 62 18.21 4.48 -12.31
C ILE A 62 18.00 2.97 -12.13
N GLY A 63 18.12 2.18 -13.20
CA GLY A 63 18.03 0.72 -13.13
C GLY A 63 19.08 0.13 -12.19
N ALA A 64 20.33 0.57 -12.31
CA ALA A 64 21.41 0.13 -11.42
C ALA A 64 21.12 0.46 -9.95
N ALA A 65 20.61 1.67 -9.65
CA ALA A 65 20.23 2.06 -8.29
C ALA A 65 19.05 1.24 -7.73
N LEU A 66 18.15 0.79 -8.60
CA LEU A 66 17.00 -0.07 -8.26
C LEU A 66 17.33 -1.56 -8.23
N ASP A 67 18.60 -1.94 -8.43
CA ASP A 67 19.05 -3.32 -8.60
C ASP A 67 18.27 -4.09 -9.68
N THR A 68 18.06 -3.43 -10.83
CA THR A 68 17.31 -3.99 -11.95
C THR A 68 17.84 -3.55 -13.30
N THR A 69 17.31 -4.12 -14.38
CA THR A 69 17.73 -3.74 -15.73
C THR A 69 17.10 -2.41 -16.14
N ARG A 70 17.75 -1.67 -17.05
CA ARG A 70 17.20 -0.47 -17.68
C ARG A 70 15.77 -0.69 -18.21
N GLN A 71 15.55 -1.82 -18.90
CA GLN A 71 14.26 -2.14 -19.50
C GLN A 71 13.19 -2.38 -18.44
N ALA A 72 13.52 -3.10 -17.36
CA ALA A 72 12.60 -3.32 -16.25
C ALA A 72 12.27 -2.02 -15.50
N ALA A 73 13.27 -1.15 -15.28
CA ALA A 73 13.05 0.17 -14.69
C ALA A 73 12.14 1.04 -15.57
N TYR A 74 12.42 1.12 -16.88
CA TYR A 74 11.59 1.87 -17.82
C TYR A 74 10.17 1.31 -17.89
N GLN A 75 9.99 -0.01 -17.92
CA GLN A 75 8.65 -0.62 -17.97
C GLN A 75 7.83 -0.42 -16.70
N ARG A 76 8.49 -0.19 -15.56
CA ARG A 76 7.82 -0.04 -14.26
C ARG A 76 7.50 1.40 -13.93
N PHE A 77 8.38 2.34 -14.30
CA PHE A 77 8.27 3.74 -13.90
C PHE A 77 8.13 4.71 -15.08
N GLY A 78 8.41 4.26 -16.31
CA GLY A 78 8.34 5.10 -17.51
C GLY A 78 6.91 5.42 -17.95
N GLN A 79 5.95 4.56 -17.65
CA GLN A 79 4.52 4.73 -17.95
C GLN A 79 3.75 5.43 -16.82
N SER A 80 4.40 5.64 -15.68
CA SER A 80 3.80 6.28 -14.49
C SER A 80 3.98 7.80 -14.47
N SER A 81 4.61 8.37 -15.51
CA SER A 81 4.71 9.82 -15.66
C SER A 81 3.37 10.33 -16.22
N PRO A 82 2.55 11.05 -15.45
CA PRO A 82 1.42 11.76 -16.02
C PRO A 82 1.96 12.79 -17.01
N GLU A 83 1.75 12.54 -18.29
CA GLU A 83 2.03 13.50 -19.35
C GLU A 83 1.01 14.65 -19.27
N HIS A 84 1.53 15.82 -18.86
CA HIS A 84 1.05 17.22 -18.98
C HIS A 84 -0.39 17.59 -18.61
#